data_AF-A0A8S0VKM2-F1
#
_entry.id   AF-A0A8S0VKM2-F1
#
_cell.length_a   1.000
_cell.length_b   1.000
_cell.length_c   1.000
_cell.angle_alpha   90.00
_cell.angle_beta   90.00
_cell.angle_gamma   90.00
#
_symmetry.space_group_name_H-M   'P 1'
#
loop_
_entity.id
_entity.type
_entity.pdbx_description
1 polymer ?
#
loop_
_entity_poly.entity_id
_entity_poly.type
_entity_poly.pdbx_seq_one_letter_code
_entity_poly.pdbx_strand_id
1 'polypeptide(L)'
;MVNSHLFTFLALLFLVLSPMSNAMKVLPKFQYYDTLKSYHVDKIYEVGDSTSDTGNLIRESPMGSLSPFARLPYGETFFKNATGRCLNGLLMIDFIALSAGLPLIKPYKETGANFTHGVNFVVAGSTALPLETLAANNILSPVTSSSLDVQLDWMHSYFNSTCTNQTDCAENNGNSLFMVGEIGGNDYNYALFEGKSIQELEDMVPQIVGTIANAVRRE
;
A
#
# COMPACT_ATOMS: atom_id res chain seq x y z
N MET A 1 29.23 10.61 1.98
CA MET A 1 29.13 9.27 2.58
C MET A 1 27.67 8.90 2.61
N VAL A 2 27.22 8.11 1.62
CA VAL A 2 25.83 7.60 1.59
C VAL A 2 25.75 6.52 2.66
N ASN A 3 24.75 6.66 3.54
CA ASN A 3 24.65 5.93 4.80
C ASN A 3 24.61 4.42 4.54
N SER A 4 25.59 3.68 5.06
CA SER A 4 25.74 2.22 4.92
C SER A 4 24.44 1.46 5.23
N HIS A 5 23.69 1.97 6.20
CA HIS A 5 22.39 1.45 6.65
C HIS A 5 21.28 1.49 5.58
N LEU A 6 21.31 2.45 4.65
CA LEU A 6 20.30 2.57 3.59
C LEU A 6 20.47 1.47 2.52
N PHE A 7 21.72 1.08 2.25
CA PHE A 7 22.02 -0.05 1.36
C PHE A 7 21.66 -1.40 2.00
N THR A 8 21.81 -1.53 3.32
CA THR A 8 21.41 -2.74 4.06
C THR A 8 19.88 -2.87 4.12
N PHE A 9 19.17 -1.75 4.28
CA PHE A 9 17.70 -1.68 4.28
C PHE A 9 17.09 -2.18 2.96
N LEU A 10 17.64 -1.72 1.82
CA LEU A 10 17.20 -2.20 0.51
C LEU A 10 17.54 -3.68 0.30
N ALA A 11 18.71 -4.14 0.76
CA ALA A 11 19.18 -5.52 0.57
C ALA A 11 18.44 -6.57 1.41
N LEU A 12 17.90 -6.21 2.58
CA LEU A 12 17.16 -7.16 3.43
C LEU A 12 15.68 -7.30 3.02
N LEU A 13 15.08 -6.26 2.43
CA LEU A 13 13.78 -6.39 1.74
C LEU A 13 13.84 -7.43 0.59
N PHE A 14 15.00 -7.57 -0.06
CA PHE A 14 15.25 -8.61 -1.06
C PHE A 14 15.35 -10.04 -0.49
N LEU A 15 15.77 -10.21 0.77
CA LEU A 15 15.97 -11.54 1.38
C LEU A 15 14.67 -12.17 1.91
N VAL A 16 13.63 -11.36 2.14
CA VAL A 16 12.28 -11.88 2.42
C VAL A 16 11.55 -12.27 1.12
N LEU A 17 12.08 -11.88 -0.06
CA LEU A 17 11.41 -11.99 -1.36
C LEU A 17 12.15 -12.79 -2.46
N SER A 18 13.07 -13.71 -2.15
CA SER A 18 13.41 -14.78 -3.12
C SER A 18 14.11 -16.01 -2.50
N PRO A 19 13.91 -17.24 -3.03
CA PRO A 19 13.32 -17.57 -4.32
C PRO A 19 12.13 -18.55 -4.26
N MET A 20 10.91 -18.07 -4.54
CA MET A 20 9.90 -18.90 -5.20
C MET A 20 10.17 -18.91 -6.71
N SER A 21 11.32 -19.41 -7.14
CA SER A 21 11.70 -19.41 -8.58
C SER A 21 11.29 -20.68 -9.34
N ASN A 22 10.55 -21.62 -8.74
CA ASN A 22 10.21 -22.88 -9.42
C ASN A 22 8.70 -23.22 -9.50
N ALA A 23 7.79 -22.28 -9.20
CA ALA A 23 6.35 -22.55 -9.27
C ALA A 23 5.66 -22.10 -10.58
N MET A 24 6.38 -21.46 -11.52
CA MET A 24 5.75 -20.83 -12.69
C MET A 24 5.64 -21.75 -13.93
N LYS A 25 5.21 -23.00 -13.74
CA LYS A 25 4.90 -23.90 -14.88
C LYS A 25 3.49 -24.48 -14.92
N VAL A 26 2.62 -24.15 -13.98
CA VAL A 26 1.19 -24.46 -14.10
C VAL A 26 0.39 -23.35 -13.42
N LEU A 27 0.15 -22.23 -14.13
CA LEU A 27 -1.00 -21.41 -13.77
C LEU A 27 -2.19 -22.03 -14.50
N PRO A 28 -3.12 -22.71 -13.81
CA PRO A 28 -4.39 -23.04 -14.43
C PRO A 28 -5.01 -21.72 -14.88
N LYS A 29 -5.72 -21.72 -16.02
CA LYS A 29 -6.54 -20.56 -16.43
C LYS A 29 -7.44 -20.23 -15.24
N PHE A 30 -7.10 -19.17 -14.49
CA PHE A 30 -7.84 -18.76 -13.29
C PHE A 30 -9.19 -18.27 -13.77
N GLN A 31 -10.19 -19.14 -13.69
CA GLN A 31 -11.58 -18.87 -14.05
C GLN A 31 -12.28 -18.22 -12.84
N TYR A 32 -11.73 -17.11 -12.34
CA TYR A 32 -12.20 -16.37 -11.16
C TYR A 32 -12.71 -14.96 -11.50
N TYR A 33 -12.73 -14.59 -12.78
CA TYR A 33 -13.41 -13.39 -13.25
C TYR A 33 -14.91 -13.57 -13.00
N ASP A 34 -15.51 -12.70 -12.20
CA ASP A 34 -16.95 -12.59 -11.87
C ASP A 34 -17.35 -12.87 -10.40
N THR A 35 -16.44 -13.30 -9.50
CA THR A 35 -16.84 -13.58 -8.10
C THR A 35 -17.26 -12.32 -7.34
N LEU A 36 -16.53 -11.21 -7.46
CA LEU A 36 -16.92 -9.94 -6.82
C LEU A 36 -17.94 -9.17 -7.65
N LYS A 37 -18.01 -9.45 -8.96
CA LYS A 37 -18.99 -8.84 -9.85
C LYS A 37 -20.43 -9.19 -9.46
N SER A 38 -20.69 -10.37 -8.91
CA SER A 38 -22.01 -10.74 -8.39
C SER A 38 -22.42 -9.92 -7.16
N TYR A 39 -21.47 -9.30 -6.47
CA TYR A 39 -21.72 -8.37 -5.36
C TYR A 39 -21.81 -6.91 -5.84
N HIS A 40 -21.79 -6.68 -7.16
CA HIS A 40 -21.90 -5.36 -7.79
C HIS A 40 -20.86 -4.34 -7.33
N VAL A 41 -19.68 -4.81 -6.89
CA VAL A 41 -18.58 -3.91 -6.50
C VAL A 41 -18.15 -3.05 -7.69
N ASP A 42 -18.28 -1.73 -7.58
CA ASP A 42 -18.01 -0.80 -8.68
C ASP A 42 -16.79 0.12 -8.43
N LYS A 43 -16.35 0.23 -7.18
CA LYS A 43 -15.19 1.00 -6.73
C LYS A 43 -14.41 0.27 -5.66
N ILE A 44 -13.10 0.49 -5.64
CA ILE A 44 -12.21 -0.03 -4.59
C ILE A 44 -11.38 1.10 -4.01
N TYR A 45 -11.43 1.29 -2.70
CA TYR A 45 -10.62 2.24 -1.95
C TYR A 45 -9.71 1.49 -1.01
N GLU A 46 -8.43 1.83 -0.99
CA GLU A 46 -7.45 1.10 -0.17
C GLU A 46 -6.43 2.01 0.48
N VAL A 47 -6.16 1.74 1.76
CA VAL A 47 -5.02 2.22 2.55
C VAL A 47 -4.20 1.02 3.02
N GLY A 48 -2.90 1.19 3.26
CA GLY A 48 -2.01 0.08 3.55
C GLY A 48 -0.55 0.39 3.24
N ASP A 49 0.22 -0.63 2.89
CA ASP A 49 1.66 -0.54 2.70
C ASP A 49 2.17 -1.08 1.32
N SER A 50 3.44 -1.44 1.23
CA SER A 50 4.09 -2.01 0.04
C SER A 50 3.34 -3.14 -0.69
N THR A 51 2.54 -3.95 0.01
CA THR A 51 1.86 -5.11 -0.56
C THR A 51 0.77 -4.78 -1.59
N SER A 52 0.26 -3.54 -1.56
CA SER A 52 -0.78 -3.06 -2.47
C SER A 52 -0.45 -1.71 -3.12
N ASP A 53 0.77 -1.17 -2.97
CA ASP A 53 1.14 0.11 -3.60
C ASP A 53 1.15 0.00 -5.13
N THR A 54 0.20 0.68 -5.77
CA THR A 54 0.07 0.72 -7.24
C THR A 54 0.95 1.76 -7.92
N GLY A 55 1.74 2.52 -7.15
CA GLY A 55 2.77 3.45 -7.62
C GLY A 55 2.82 4.79 -6.89
N ASN A 56 2.18 4.97 -5.73
CA ASN A 56 2.28 6.21 -4.98
C ASN A 56 3.73 6.47 -4.52
N LEU A 57 4.46 5.45 -4.03
CA LEU A 57 5.83 5.67 -3.54
C LEU A 57 6.73 6.25 -4.64
N ILE A 58 6.72 5.72 -5.87
CA ILE A 58 7.61 6.21 -6.93
C ILE A 58 7.37 7.68 -7.34
N ARG A 59 6.24 8.25 -6.92
CA ARG A 59 5.87 9.65 -7.13
C ARG A 59 6.30 10.55 -5.95
N GLU A 60 6.90 9.98 -4.91
CA GLU A 60 7.52 10.69 -3.80
C GLU A 60 9.01 10.90 -4.03
N SER A 61 9.49 12.12 -3.82
CA SER A 61 10.87 12.52 -4.09
C SER A 61 11.57 12.93 -2.79
N PRO A 62 12.84 12.56 -2.57
CA PRO A 62 13.70 11.80 -3.49
C PRO A 62 13.65 10.28 -3.32
N MET A 63 13.18 9.77 -2.17
CA MET A 63 13.36 8.36 -1.81
C MET A 63 12.59 7.41 -2.74
N GLY A 64 11.33 7.71 -3.02
CA GLY A 64 10.49 6.87 -3.85
C GLY A 64 10.90 6.86 -5.33
N SER A 65 11.24 8.01 -5.90
CA SER A 65 11.70 8.12 -7.30
C SER A 65 13.04 7.42 -7.56
N LEU A 66 13.86 7.24 -6.52
CA LEU A 66 15.11 6.48 -6.57
C LEU A 66 14.96 5.01 -6.15
N SER A 67 13.76 4.59 -5.73
CA SER A 67 13.50 3.22 -5.28
C SER A 67 13.70 2.20 -6.42
N PRO A 68 13.98 0.93 -6.08
CA PRO A 68 14.02 -0.15 -7.08
C PRO A 68 12.71 -0.28 -7.87
N PHE A 69 11.57 0.04 -7.26
CA PHE A 69 10.24 -0.10 -7.87
C PHE A 69 9.99 0.90 -9.02
N ALA A 70 10.79 1.96 -9.09
CA ALA A 70 10.81 2.90 -10.21
C ALA A 70 11.58 2.38 -11.44
N ARG A 71 12.09 1.13 -11.41
CA ARG A 71 12.94 0.54 -12.44
C ARG A 71 12.59 -0.92 -12.70
N LEU A 72 12.99 -1.43 -13.86
CA LEU A 72 12.97 -2.87 -14.14
C LEU A 72 13.86 -3.61 -13.11
N PRO A 73 13.50 -4.85 -12.70
CA PRO A 73 12.49 -5.72 -13.30
C PRO A 73 11.06 -5.48 -12.80
N TYR A 74 10.79 -4.52 -11.90
CA TYR A 74 9.42 -4.29 -11.42
C TYR A 74 8.51 -3.84 -12.57
N GLY A 75 7.38 -4.55 -12.77
CA GLY A 75 6.45 -4.37 -13.88
C GLY A 75 6.84 -4.98 -15.25
N GLU A 76 8.01 -5.62 -15.39
CA GLU A 76 8.49 -6.18 -16.67
C GLU A 76 7.56 -7.26 -17.27
N THR A 77 7.03 -8.15 -16.44
CA THR A 77 6.26 -9.31 -16.94
C THR A 77 4.91 -8.88 -17.53
N PHE A 78 4.22 -7.94 -16.87
CA PHE A 78 2.85 -7.55 -17.22
C PHE A 78 2.77 -6.20 -17.96
N PHE A 79 3.40 -5.15 -17.43
CA PHE A 79 3.25 -3.78 -17.92
C PHE A 79 4.31 -3.37 -18.94
N LYS A 80 5.42 -4.11 -19.00
CA LYS A 80 6.59 -3.82 -19.87
C LYS A 80 7.26 -2.48 -19.55
N ASN A 81 6.99 -1.90 -18.38
CA ASN A 81 7.64 -0.75 -17.80
C ASN A 81 7.56 -0.79 -16.27
N ALA A 82 8.35 0.05 -15.60
CA ALA A 82 8.24 0.24 -14.16
C ALA A 82 6.96 1.00 -13.81
N THR A 83 6.14 0.42 -12.93
CA THR A 83 4.86 1.01 -12.50
C THR A 83 4.92 1.56 -11.07
N GLY A 84 5.94 1.18 -10.30
CA GLY A 84 6.02 1.45 -8.87
C GLY A 84 5.43 0.37 -7.98
N ARG A 85 4.85 -0.69 -8.56
CA ARG A 85 4.45 -1.89 -7.82
C ARG A 85 5.67 -2.62 -7.27
N CYS A 86 5.59 -3.10 -6.03
CA CYS A 86 6.64 -3.91 -5.40
C CYS A 86 6.74 -5.35 -5.96
N LEU A 87 6.15 -5.62 -7.13
CA LEU A 87 6.20 -6.91 -7.84
C LEU A 87 6.56 -6.74 -9.32
N ASN A 88 7.11 -7.80 -9.93
CA ASN A 88 7.30 -7.91 -11.38
C ASN A 88 5.99 -8.29 -12.11
N GLY A 89 4.85 -7.74 -11.69
CA GLY A 89 3.54 -8.18 -12.19
C GLY A 89 2.37 -7.51 -11.44
N LEU A 90 1.27 -8.25 -11.28
CA LEU A 90 0.06 -7.81 -10.60
C LEU A 90 0.16 -8.03 -9.08
N LEU A 91 -0.39 -7.09 -8.32
CA LEU A 91 -0.58 -7.16 -6.87
C LEU A 91 -1.88 -7.88 -6.51
N MET A 92 -2.08 -8.24 -5.23
CA MET A 92 -3.34 -8.82 -4.77
C MET A 92 -4.55 -7.94 -5.13
N ILE A 93 -4.44 -6.62 -4.91
CA ILE A 93 -5.47 -5.64 -5.25
C ILE A 93 -5.84 -5.64 -6.75
N ASP A 94 -4.87 -5.90 -7.63
CA ASP A 94 -5.12 -5.97 -9.07
C ASP A 94 -6.00 -7.18 -9.39
N PHE A 95 -5.77 -8.34 -8.75
CA PHE A 95 -6.64 -9.52 -8.92
C PHE A 95 -8.04 -9.29 -8.37
N ILE A 96 -8.18 -8.59 -7.24
CA ILE A 96 -9.47 -8.21 -6.66
C ILE A 96 -10.25 -7.32 -7.64
N ALA A 97 -9.63 -6.26 -8.15
CA ALA A 97 -10.23 -5.37 -9.14
C ALA A 97 -10.68 -6.14 -10.39
N LEU A 98 -9.82 -7.00 -10.95
CA LEU A 98 -10.16 -7.83 -12.11
C LEU A 98 -11.31 -8.81 -11.82
N SER A 99 -11.40 -9.35 -10.60
CA SER A 99 -12.49 -10.25 -10.20
C SER A 99 -13.85 -9.53 -10.04
N ALA A 100 -13.83 -8.23 -9.75
CA ALA A 100 -14.98 -7.33 -9.76
C ALA A 100 -15.35 -6.84 -11.17
N GLY A 101 -14.48 -7.09 -12.17
CA GLY A 101 -14.65 -6.57 -13.53
C GLY A 101 -14.22 -5.11 -13.70
N LEU A 102 -13.41 -4.59 -12.77
CA LEU A 102 -12.90 -3.22 -12.77
C LEU A 102 -11.54 -3.12 -13.47
N PRO A 103 -11.18 -1.93 -14.01
CA PRO A 103 -9.80 -1.67 -14.40
C PRO A 103 -8.86 -1.68 -13.19
N LEU A 104 -7.55 -1.76 -13.45
CA LEU A 104 -6.55 -1.68 -12.38
C LEU A 104 -6.63 -0.32 -11.68
N ILE A 105 -6.65 -0.37 -10.34
CA ILE A 105 -6.82 0.80 -9.49
C ILE A 105 -5.60 1.72 -9.61
N LYS A 106 -5.86 3.01 -9.63
CA LYS A 106 -4.85 4.05 -9.83
C LYS A 106 -4.31 4.58 -8.49
N PRO A 107 -3.00 4.86 -8.42
CA PRO A 107 -2.42 5.47 -7.22
C PRO A 107 -2.91 6.92 -7.10
N TYR A 108 -3.29 7.32 -5.89
CA TYR A 108 -3.77 8.66 -5.55
C TYR A 108 -2.87 9.80 -6.07
N LYS A 109 -1.56 9.60 -6.05
CA LYS A 109 -0.57 10.61 -6.49
C LYS A 109 -0.41 10.70 -8.02
N GLU A 110 -1.11 9.89 -8.83
CA GLU A 110 -1.05 9.98 -10.30
C GLU A 110 -1.81 11.20 -10.82
N THR A 111 -1.06 12.17 -11.34
CA THR A 111 -1.62 13.37 -11.96
C THR A 111 -2.53 13.03 -13.13
N GLY A 112 -3.78 13.50 -13.08
CA GLY A 112 -4.76 13.29 -14.15
C GLY A 112 -5.32 11.87 -14.24
N ALA A 113 -5.12 11.04 -13.21
CA ALA A 113 -5.72 9.72 -13.15
C ALA A 113 -7.25 9.79 -13.13
N ASN A 114 -7.87 8.77 -13.73
CA ASN A 114 -9.31 8.55 -13.62
C ASN A 114 -9.62 7.69 -12.40
N PHE A 115 -10.29 8.29 -11.41
CA PHE A 115 -10.68 7.65 -10.15
C PHE A 115 -12.13 7.17 -10.11
N THR A 116 -12.80 7.05 -11.27
CA THR A 116 -14.20 6.58 -11.36
C THR A 116 -14.43 5.23 -10.68
N HIS A 117 -13.42 4.35 -10.69
CA HIS A 117 -13.49 3.00 -10.13
C HIS A 117 -12.75 2.85 -8.79
N GLY A 118 -12.57 3.96 -8.07
CA GLY A 118 -11.88 4.00 -6.79
C GLY A 118 -10.41 4.41 -6.88
N VAL A 119 -9.74 4.39 -5.73
CA VAL A 119 -8.43 5.01 -5.51
C VAL A 119 -7.59 4.17 -4.56
N ASN A 120 -6.33 3.96 -4.91
CA ASN A 120 -5.34 3.34 -4.03
C ASN A 120 -4.52 4.46 -3.37
N PHE A 121 -4.71 4.67 -2.07
CA PHE A 121 -3.99 5.67 -1.26
C PHE A 121 -2.71 5.10 -0.62
N VAL A 122 -2.54 3.80 -0.74
CA VAL A 122 -1.42 2.98 -0.26
C VAL A 122 -0.06 3.51 -0.70
N VAL A 123 0.91 3.60 0.21
CA VAL A 123 2.30 3.94 -0.11
C VAL A 123 3.24 2.86 0.44
N ALA A 124 4.17 2.39 -0.40
CA ALA A 124 5.16 1.43 0.03
C ALA A 124 6.09 2.00 1.12
N GLY A 125 6.28 1.24 2.19
CA GLY A 125 7.07 1.66 3.36
C GLY A 125 6.29 2.42 4.42
N SER A 126 4.97 2.57 4.26
CA SER A 126 4.11 3.22 5.25
C SER A 126 4.03 2.44 6.57
N THR A 127 3.87 3.20 7.65
CA THR A 127 3.71 2.72 9.02
C THR A 127 2.26 2.85 9.46
N ALA A 128 1.84 1.98 10.37
CA ALA A 128 0.55 2.12 11.04
C ALA A 128 0.57 3.34 11.98
N LEU A 129 1.65 3.49 12.76
CA LEU A 129 1.81 4.61 13.66
C LEU A 129 2.21 5.89 12.90
N PRO A 130 1.74 7.07 13.37
CA PRO A 130 2.23 8.35 12.89
C PRO A 130 3.74 8.50 13.11
N LEU A 131 4.39 9.26 12.24
CA LEU A 131 5.85 9.47 12.31
C LEU A 131 6.29 10.10 13.63
N GLU A 132 5.47 10.98 14.22
CA GLU A 132 5.75 11.62 15.51
C GLU A 132 5.77 10.59 16.64
N THR A 133 4.92 9.56 16.54
CA THR A 133 4.87 8.47 17.51
C THR A 133 6.10 7.57 17.40
N LEU A 134 6.54 7.27 16.18
CA LEU A 134 7.79 6.52 15.96
C LEU A 134 9.00 7.32 16.46
N ALA A 135 9.06 8.61 16.13
CA ALA A 135 10.13 9.50 16.57
C ALA A 135 10.21 9.60 18.11
N ALA A 136 9.08 9.64 18.82
CA ALA A 136 9.04 9.61 20.28
C ALA A 136 9.65 8.33 20.89
N ASN A 137 9.64 7.22 20.13
CA ASN A 137 10.26 5.96 20.50
C ASN A 137 11.70 5.80 19.97
N ASN A 138 12.27 6.86 19.38
CA ASN A 138 13.55 6.88 18.68
C ASN A 138 13.58 5.88 17.51
N ILE A 139 12.51 5.86 16.72
CA ILE A 139 12.40 5.05 15.49
C ILE A 139 12.24 5.99 14.30
N LEU A 140 13.10 5.85 13.29
CA LEU A 140 12.98 6.62 12.04
C LEU A 140 12.14 5.87 10.99
N SER A 141 11.35 6.60 10.21
CA SER A 141 10.72 6.10 8.97
C SER A 141 11.45 6.71 7.76
N PRO A 142 12.43 6.01 7.16
CA PRO A 142 13.29 6.60 6.13
C PRO A 142 12.69 6.58 4.72
N VAL A 143 11.62 5.80 4.49
CA VAL A 143 11.10 5.55 3.13
C VAL A 143 10.08 6.61 2.71
N THR A 144 9.10 6.90 3.58
CA THR A 144 7.99 7.80 3.30
C THR A 144 7.47 8.42 4.60
N SER A 145 6.87 9.60 4.48
CA SER A 145 6.09 10.24 5.54
C SER A 145 4.60 9.94 5.45
N SER A 146 4.19 9.06 4.54
CA SER A 146 2.78 8.77 4.24
C SER A 146 2.25 7.63 5.11
N SER A 147 2.29 7.79 6.43
CA SER A 147 1.75 6.83 7.40
C SER A 147 0.24 6.62 7.23
N LEU A 148 -0.32 5.62 7.91
CA LEU A 148 -1.74 5.25 7.78
C LEU A 148 -2.69 6.43 8.01
N ASP A 149 -2.42 7.28 8.99
CA ASP A 149 -3.19 8.49 9.25
C ASP A 149 -3.15 9.48 8.08
N VAL A 150 -1.99 9.66 7.45
CA VAL A 150 -1.84 10.51 6.26
C VAL A 150 -2.63 9.94 5.08
N GLN A 151 -2.62 8.62 4.89
CA GLN A 151 -3.42 7.97 3.84
C GLN A 151 -4.93 8.13 4.08
N LEU A 152 -5.39 7.98 5.34
CA LEU A 152 -6.78 8.23 5.72
C LEU A 152 -7.17 9.69 5.49
N ASP A 153 -6.27 10.65 5.77
CA ASP A 153 -6.53 12.06 5.52
C ASP A 153 -6.61 12.38 4.02
N TRP A 154 -5.82 11.71 3.17
CA TRP A 154 -5.98 11.77 1.71
C TRP A 154 -7.32 11.22 1.26
N MET A 155 -7.72 10.07 1.79
CA MET A 155 -9.01 9.45 1.47
C MET A 155 -10.19 10.33 1.90
N HIS A 156 -10.14 10.89 3.10
CA HIS A 156 -11.13 11.85 3.59
C HIS A 156 -11.16 13.12 2.72
N SER A 157 -10.00 13.66 2.32
CA SER A 157 -9.92 14.82 1.43
C SER A 157 -10.51 14.53 0.05
N TYR A 158 -10.26 13.33 -0.48
CA TYR A 158 -10.83 12.87 -1.74
C TYR A 158 -12.37 12.81 -1.67
N PHE A 159 -12.94 12.20 -0.62
CA PHE A 159 -14.40 12.14 -0.46
C PHE A 159 -15.03 13.53 -0.28
N ASN A 160 -14.41 14.42 0.50
CA ASN A 160 -14.90 15.80 0.64
C ASN A 160 -14.85 16.60 -0.68
N SER A 161 -13.97 16.24 -1.61
CA SER A 161 -13.86 16.90 -2.91
C SER A 161 -14.80 16.33 -3.97
N THR A 162 -15.27 15.09 -3.78
CA THR A 162 -16.07 14.35 -4.77
C THR A 162 -17.54 14.24 -4.37
N CYS A 163 -17.83 14.31 -3.08
CA CYS A 163 -19.18 14.29 -2.54
C CYS A 163 -19.62 15.69 -2.13
N THR A 164 -20.91 15.97 -2.32
CA THR A 164 -21.53 17.24 -1.90
C THR A 164 -21.93 17.23 -0.43
N ASN A 165 -22.31 16.08 0.10
CA ASN A 165 -22.70 15.85 1.49
C ASN A 165 -22.62 14.35 1.82
N GLN A 166 -22.88 13.98 3.08
CA GLN A 166 -22.76 12.60 3.55
C GLN A 166 -23.73 11.63 2.85
N THR A 167 -24.96 12.06 2.53
CA THR A 167 -25.95 11.22 1.84
C THR A 167 -25.48 10.89 0.42
N ASP A 168 -25.07 11.92 -0.32
CA ASP A 168 -24.50 11.77 -1.66
C ASP A 168 -23.25 10.87 -1.65
N CYS A 169 -22.41 11.01 -0.62
CA CYS A 169 -21.25 10.14 -0.45
C CYS A 169 -21.63 8.68 -0.19
N ALA A 170 -22.62 8.42 0.65
CA ALA A 170 -23.11 7.07 0.93
C ALA A 170 -23.78 6.44 -0.30
N GLU A 171 -24.56 7.20 -1.06
CA GLU A 171 -25.20 6.73 -2.30
C GLU A 171 -24.15 6.43 -3.38
N ASN A 172 -23.20 7.33 -3.59
CA ASN A 172 -22.14 7.16 -4.59
C ASN A 172 -21.17 6.01 -4.24
N ASN A 173 -21.01 5.68 -2.96
CA ASN A 173 -20.08 4.65 -2.50
C ASN A 173 -20.77 3.39 -1.95
N GLY A 174 -22.09 3.24 -2.16
CA GLY A 174 -22.88 2.15 -1.59
C GLY A 174 -22.45 0.74 -2.05
N ASN A 175 -21.78 0.64 -3.20
CA ASN A 175 -21.22 -0.60 -3.74
C ASN A 175 -19.68 -0.59 -3.75
N SER A 176 -19.05 0.25 -2.94
CA SER A 176 -17.60 0.32 -2.85
C SER A 176 -17.04 -0.77 -1.92
N LEU A 177 -15.87 -1.29 -2.26
CA LEU A 177 -15.06 -2.08 -1.34
C LEU A 177 -13.99 -1.20 -0.71
N PHE A 178 -14.03 -1.08 0.62
CA PHE A 178 -13.01 -0.39 1.40
C PHE A 178 -12.05 -1.40 2.02
N MET A 179 -10.76 -1.21 1.80
CA MET A 179 -9.72 -2.12 2.24
C MET A 179 -8.72 -1.39 3.12
N VAL A 180 -8.56 -1.89 4.34
CA VAL A 180 -7.36 -1.64 5.15
C VAL A 180 -6.45 -2.84 4.91
N GLY A 181 -5.49 -2.67 3.99
CA GLY A 181 -4.54 -3.67 3.59
C GLY A 181 -3.52 -3.98 4.69
N GLU A 182 -2.45 -4.69 4.34
CA GLU A 182 -1.35 -4.90 5.29
C GLU A 182 -0.74 -3.55 5.66
N ILE A 183 -0.54 -3.35 6.96
CA ILE A 183 0.07 -2.17 7.55
C ILE A 183 0.55 -2.55 8.97
N GLY A 184 1.62 -1.92 9.45
CA GLY A 184 2.22 -2.22 10.75
C GLY A 184 3.52 -3.01 10.65
N GLY A 185 3.76 -3.77 9.57
CA GLY A 185 5.02 -4.48 9.37
C GLY A 185 6.24 -3.55 9.38
N ASN A 186 6.11 -2.37 8.76
CA ASN A 186 7.18 -1.38 8.70
C ASN A 186 7.51 -0.76 10.06
N ASP A 187 6.53 -0.61 10.97
CA ASP A 187 6.75 -0.12 12.33
C ASP A 187 7.75 -1.02 13.08
N TYR A 188 7.56 -2.34 12.97
CA TYR A 188 8.47 -3.33 13.56
C TYR A 188 9.80 -3.42 12.80
N ASN A 189 9.77 -3.41 11.47
CA ASN A 189 10.99 -3.52 10.66
C ASN A 189 11.94 -2.35 10.94
N TYR A 190 11.44 -1.11 10.95
CA TYR A 190 12.25 0.06 11.26
C TYR A 190 12.84 0.00 12.66
N ALA A 191 12.02 -0.33 13.67
CA ALA A 191 12.48 -0.52 15.04
C ALA A 191 13.60 -1.57 15.12
N LEU A 192 13.40 -2.73 14.51
CA LEU A 192 14.35 -3.83 14.53
C LEU A 192 15.68 -3.46 13.85
N PHE A 193 15.63 -2.78 12.69
CA PHE A 193 16.84 -2.35 11.98
C PHE A 193 17.64 -1.28 12.74
N GLU A 194 17.00 -0.53 13.62
CA GLU A 194 17.66 0.43 14.52
C GLU A 194 18.10 -0.20 15.85
N GLY A 195 17.98 -1.52 15.98
CA GLY A 195 18.53 -2.29 17.11
C GLY A 195 17.62 -2.39 18.32
N LYS A 196 16.31 -2.10 18.16
CA LYS A 196 15.32 -2.32 19.21
C LYS A 196 15.21 -3.79 19.57
N SER A 197 15.00 -4.07 20.86
CA SER A 197 14.81 -5.41 21.38
C SER A 197 13.43 -5.97 21.02
N ILE A 198 13.29 -7.29 21.01
CA ILE A 198 11.99 -7.95 20.81
C ILE A 198 10.97 -7.48 21.85
N GLN A 199 11.38 -7.23 23.10
CA GLN A 199 10.49 -6.70 24.12
C GLN A 199 9.95 -5.31 23.75
N GLU A 200 10.81 -4.41 23.26
CA GLU A 200 10.37 -3.10 22.79
C GLU A 200 9.38 -3.21 21.62
N LEU A 201 9.58 -4.17 20.72
CA LEU A 201 8.63 -4.44 19.62
C LEU A 201 7.30 -4.98 20.16
N GLU A 202 7.32 -5.91 21.13
CA GLU A 202 6.11 -6.43 21.78
C GLU A 202 5.32 -5.32 22.48
N ASP A 203 6.01 -4.37 23.11
CA ASP A 203 5.40 -3.22 23.78
C ASP A 203 4.70 -2.26 22.80
N MET A 204 5.11 -2.25 21.51
CA MET A 204 4.46 -1.46 20.46
C MET A 204 3.15 -2.08 19.96
N VAL A 205 2.96 -3.40 20.14
CA VAL A 205 1.82 -4.15 19.57
C VAL A 205 0.46 -3.54 19.90
N PRO A 206 0.14 -3.20 21.18
CA PRO A 206 -1.18 -2.66 21.51
C PRO A 206 -1.45 -1.33 20.80
N GLN A 207 -0.43 -0.50 20.62
CA GLN A 207 -0.56 0.81 19.97
C GLN A 207 -0.74 0.67 18.47
N ILE A 208 0.03 -0.21 17.82
CA ILE A 208 -0.08 -0.50 16.38
C ILE A 208 -1.46 -1.09 16.08
N VAL A 209 -1.85 -2.16 16.77
CA VAL A 209 -3.15 -2.81 16.58
C VAL A 209 -4.29 -1.85 16.90
N GLY A 210 -4.17 -1.04 17.94
CA GLY A 210 -5.14 -0.01 18.29
C GLY A 210 -5.32 1.02 17.18
N THR A 211 -4.21 1.46 16.56
CA THR A 211 -4.23 2.41 15.44
C THR A 211 -4.91 1.82 14.22
N ILE A 212 -4.58 0.58 13.85
CA ILE A 212 -5.21 -0.13 12.73
C ILE A 212 -6.71 -0.34 12.99
N ALA A 213 -7.08 -0.78 14.19
CA ALA A 213 -8.47 -0.98 14.55
C ALA A 213 -9.28 0.33 14.52
N ASN A 214 -8.66 1.46 14.86
CA ASN A 214 -9.29 2.77 14.75
C ASN A 214 -9.44 3.24 13.30
N ALA A 215 -8.48 2.95 12.44
CA ALA A 215 -8.59 3.21 11.00
C ALA A 215 -9.81 2.51 10.40
N VAL A 216 -10.03 1.24 10.72
CA VAL A 216 -11.19 0.46 10.25
C VAL A 216 -12.53 1.06 10.71
N ARG A 217 -12.57 1.73 11.86
CA ARG A 217 -13.79 2.34 12.41
C ARG A 217 -14.05 3.78 11.93
N ARG A 218 -13.07 4.40 11.27
CA ARG A 218 -13.15 5.80 10.83
C ARG A 218 -13.99 5.96 9.54
N GLU A 219 -14.29 4.84 8.88
CA GLU A 219 -15.13 4.75 7.67
C GLU A 219 -16.59 4.41 8.00
#